data_AF-A0A662JJN9-F1
#
_entry.id   AF-A0A662JJN9-F1
#
_cell.length_a   1.000
_cell.length_b   1.000
_cell.length_c   1.000
_cell.angle_alpha   90.00
_cell.angle_beta   90.00
_cell.angle_gamma   90.00
#
_symmetry.space_group_name_H-M   'P 1'
#
loop_
_entity.id
_entity.type
_entity.pdbx_description
1 polymer ?
#
loop_
_entity_poly.entity_id
_entity_poly.type
_entity_poly.pdbx_seq_one_letter_code
_entity_poly.pdbx_strand_id
1 'polypeptide(L)'
;MMRRIRESRGSIMKIEGPASVQVLEGAINVLGTLVKPKEKVVIPKYKSLSIEFVEDSTVELRLGSEAKVEKLPETMIPSEWRVAVEGMLSQGLKPFTCIVLGDVDSGKTTFCTYFVNYAVSKGLRVGVIDKDPGQTEISVPTTIGLGVVDKPIYSLEQVSAVTARFIGSTSPAGVVQRVVTATKQLYDEALRLGCDLIIINTSGWVNGRGARELKYGVISMIHPNYVVLIQRSNEVEHLVKPFEKSNIGIIRVQPSPAIKPKSRDDRRVRRESTYRNYFAKAKVRKLNLSSVKFMFTLFTTGARLSGEALAKYGQDLSLHLIYGEESRDSLLLVSSEPIPDKAAIESKARELYEKEDLLLTWKGEERGLIVGLLAPDLSYLGLGLIREIDYVRRSVEILTPVEDPIGVVQAGLIKLDEDFREVAKYEKPPL
;
A
#
# COMPACT_ATOMS: atom_id res chain seq x y z
N MET A 1 9.45 -31.83 -2.42
CA MET A 1 10.66 -32.68 -2.28
C MET A 1 11.46 -32.23 -1.06
N MET A 2 11.95 -33.16 -0.24
CA MET A 2 12.88 -32.85 0.86
C MET A 2 14.29 -33.29 0.46
N ARG A 3 15.29 -32.43 0.68
CA ARG A 3 16.69 -32.70 0.37
C ARG A 3 17.58 -32.10 1.45
N ARG A 4 18.57 -32.86 1.93
CA ARG A 4 19.66 -32.32 2.76
C ARG A 4 20.84 -31.97 1.88
N ILE A 5 21.49 -30.86 2.16
CA ILE A 5 22.69 -30.41 1.47
C ILE A 5 23.73 -29.98 2.50
N ARG A 6 24.99 -30.18 2.14
CA ARG A 6 26.14 -29.71 2.90
C ARG A 6 26.95 -28.82 1.98
N GLU A 7 27.24 -27.61 2.44
CA GLU A 7 27.98 -26.61 1.67
C GLU A 7 29.07 -26.02 2.56
N SER A 8 30.21 -25.67 1.95
CA SER A 8 31.32 -25.05 2.65
C SER A 8 31.08 -23.56 2.85
N ARG A 9 31.76 -22.98 3.85
CA ARG A 9 31.83 -21.54 4.05
C ARG A 9 32.17 -20.79 2.76
N GLY A 10 31.50 -19.67 2.52
CA GLY A 10 31.64 -18.84 1.33
C GLY A 10 30.76 -19.27 0.15
N SER A 11 30.14 -20.46 0.21
CA SER A 11 29.19 -20.89 -0.81
C SER A 11 27.92 -20.03 -0.76
N ILE A 12 27.33 -19.76 -1.93
CA ILE A 12 26.12 -18.96 -2.04
C ILE A 12 25.11 -19.70 -2.90
N MET A 13 23.86 -19.71 -2.46
CA MET A 13 22.75 -20.28 -3.21
C MET A 13 21.61 -19.30 -3.33
N LYS A 14 20.99 -19.28 -4.50
CA LYS A 14 19.68 -18.69 -4.74
C LYS A 14 18.62 -19.76 -4.60
N ILE A 15 17.56 -19.46 -3.87
CA ILE A 15 16.39 -20.33 -3.77
C ILE A 15 15.14 -19.53 -4.14
N GLU A 16 14.44 -19.96 -5.19
CA GLU A 16 13.14 -19.45 -5.60
C GLU A 16 12.04 -20.30 -4.94
N GLY A 17 11.08 -19.64 -4.28
CA GLY A 17 9.99 -20.30 -3.56
C GLY A 17 8.85 -20.77 -4.47
N PRO A 18 7.94 -21.62 -3.95
CA PRO A 18 7.70 -21.86 -2.52
C PRO A 18 8.69 -22.89 -1.94
N ALA A 19 9.47 -22.49 -0.94
CA ALA A 19 10.49 -23.34 -0.33
C ALA A 19 10.69 -23.01 1.16
N SER A 20 11.35 -23.91 1.90
CA SER A 20 11.89 -23.58 3.22
C SER A 20 13.26 -24.20 3.46
N VAL A 21 14.09 -23.51 4.21
CA VAL A 21 15.44 -23.94 4.61
C VAL A 21 15.50 -24.02 6.12
N GLN A 22 15.93 -25.17 6.65
CA GLN A 22 16.20 -25.35 8.07
C GLN A 22 17.69 -25.63 8.27
N VAL A 23 18.33 -24.89 9.16
CA VAL A 23 19.74 -25.12 9.51
C VAL A 23 19.80 -26.27 10.51
N LEU A 24 20.58 -27.30 10.18
CA LEU A 24 20.83 -28.45 11.06
C LEU A 24 22.15 -28.28 11.81
N GLU A 25 23.19 -27.84 11.12
CA GLU A 25 24.54 -27.61 11.63
C GLU A 25 25.17 -26.39 10.93
N GLY A 26 26.08 -25.69 11.61
CA GLY A 26 26.71 -24.47 11.12
C GLY A 26 25.79 -23.25 11.17
N ALA A 27 26.01 -22.28 10.30
CA ALA A 27 25.21 -21.06 10.20
C ALA A 27 25.20 -20.49 8.78
N ILE A 28 24.08 -19.87 8.41
CA ILE A 28 23.89 -19.20 7.12
C ILE A 28 23.48 -17.74 7.33
N ASN A 29 23.79 -16.87 6.38
CA ASN A 29 23.34 -15.48 6.34
C ASN A 29 22.26 -15.32 5.26
N VAL A 30 21.13 -14.73 5.64
CA VAL A 30 20.01 -14.44 4.73
C VAL A 30 19.55 -13.01 4.97
N LEU A 31 19.69 -12.16 3.95
CA LEU A 31 19.33 -10.73 4.02
C LEU A 31 19.89 -10.02 5.27
N GLY A 32 21.16 -10.26 5.59
CA GLY A 32 21.85 -9.63 6.72
C GLY A 32 21.56 -10.25 8.09
N THR A 33 20.77 -11.33 8.15
CA THR A 33 20.49 -12.07 9.38
C THR A 33 21.27 -13.38 9.42
N LEU A 34 21.95 -13.63 10.54
CA LEU A 34 22.53 -14.93 10.87
C LEU A 34 21.44 -15.91 11.30
N VAL A 35 21.31 -17.03 10.58
CA VAL A 35 20.36 -18.11 10.87
C VAL A 35 21.12 -19.31 11.42
N LYS A 36 20.73 -19.75 12.62
CA LYS A 36 21.43 -20.78 13.40
C LYS A 36 20.65 -22.11 13.45
N PRO A 37 21.25 -23.20 13.96
CA PRO A 37 20.57 -24.48 14.05
C PRO A 37 19.22 -24.38 14.77
N LYS A 38 18.22 -25.13 14.29
CA LYS A 38 16.80 -25.12 14.70
C LYS A 38 15.97 -23.96 14.16
N GLU A 39 16.56 -22.93 13.57
CA GLU A 39 15.82 -21.87 12.89
C GLU A 39 15.44 -22.27 11.46
N LYS A 40 14.36 -21.67 10.97
CA LYS A 40 13.78 -21.97 9.66
C LYS A 40 13.49 -20.70 8.89
N VAL A 41 13.96 -20.67 7.65
CA VAL A 41 13.64 -19.64 6.65
C VAL A 41 12.53 -20.16 5.75
N VAL A 42 11.47 -19.37 5.56
CA VAL A 42 10.41 -19.66 4.60
C VAL A 42 10.50 -18.68 3.45
N ILE A 43 10.48 -19.21 2.23
CA ILE A 43 10.55 -18.46 0.97
C ILE A 43 9.19 -18.61 0.28
N PRO A 44 8.36 -17.56 0.26
CA PRO A 44 7.05 -17.60 -0.37
C PRO A 44 7.14 -17.85 -1.88
N LYS A 45 6.00 -18.22 -2.47
CA LYS A 45 5.84 -18.32 -3.93
C LYS A 45 6.20 -16.98 -4.58
N TYR A 46 6.87 -17.00 -5.73
CA TYR A 46 7.32 -15.81 -6.49
C TYR A 46 8.38 -14.93 -5.79
N LYS A 47 8.95 -15.39 -4.68
CA LYS A 47 10.09 -14.74 -4.02
C LYS A 47 11.35 -15.57 -4.21
N SER A 48 12.50 -14.91 -4.20
CA SER A 48 13.79 -15.56 -4.23
C SER A 48 14.70 -14.96 -3.16
N LEU A 49 15.39 -15.80 -2.41
CA LEU A 49 16.39 -15.38 -1.43
C LEU A 49 17.76 -15.92 -1.81
N SER A 50 18.78 -15.11 -1.56
CA SER A 50 20.17 -15.56 -1.56
C SER A 50 20.56 -15.97 -0.14
N ILE A 51 21.17 -17.15 -0.04
CA ILE A 51 21.66 -17.76 1.19
C ILE A 51 23.16 -17.87 1.08
N GLU A 52 23.86 -17.23 1.99
CA GLU A 52 25.32 -17.27 2.10
C GLU A 52 25.72 -18.17 3.26
N PHE A 53 26.61 -19.12 3.02
CA PHE A 53 27.11 -20.03 4.04
C PHE A 53 28.26 -19.35 4.79
N VAL A 54 28.02 -18.89 6.02
CA VAL A 54 29.06 -18.20 6.80
C VAL A 54 29.95 -19.18 7.59
N GLU A 55 29.48 -20.41 7.74
CA GLU A 55 30.20 -21.57 8.27
C GLU A 55 29.99 -22.77 7.34
N ASP A 56 30.81 -23.81 7.49
CA ASP A 56 30.51 -25.12 6.90
C ASP A 56 29.20 -25.62 7.51
N SER A 57 28.14 -25.73 6.70
CA SER A 57 26.79 -25.93 7.22
C SER A 57 26.06 -27.04 6.51
N THR A 58 25.21 -27.72 7.28
CA THR A 58 24.26 -28.71 6.77
C THR A 58 22.85 -28.12 6.90
N VAL A 59 22.13 -28.02 5.78
CA VAL A 59 20.75 -27.51 5.76
C VAL A 59 19.78 -28.50 5.14
N GLU A 60 18.55 -28.53 5.68
CA GLU A 60 17.43 -29.25 5.10
C GLU A 60 16.59 -28.30 4.25
N LEU A 61 16.47 -28.61 2.96
CA LEU A 61 15.62 -27.92 2.00
C LEU A 61 14.31 -28.68 1.82
N ARG A 62 13.20 -27.95 1.92
CA ARG A 62 11.87 -28.42 1.51
C ARG A 62 11.41 -27.57 0.34
N LEU A 63 11.35 -28.19 -0.83
CA LEU A 63 11.06 -27.54 -2.10
C LEU A 63 9.63 -27.88 -2.54
N GLY A 64 8.83 -26.85 -2.84
CA GLY A 64 7.55 -26.98 -3.53
C GLY A 64 7.72 -27.24 -5.03
N SER A 65 6.61 -27.43 -5.74
CA SER A 65 6.59 -27.84 -7.15
C SER A 65 7.27 -26.85 -8.11
N GLU A 66 7.25 -25.56 -7.79
CA GLU A 66 7.82 -24.49 -8.63
C GLU A 66 9.19 -24.00 -8.12
N ALA A 67 9.72 -24.59 -7.06
CA ALA A 67 10.94 -24.11 -6.43
C ALA A 67 12.19 -24.41 -7.27
N LYS A 68 13.10 -23.45 -7.33
CA LYS A 68 14.38 -23.57 -8.05
C LYS A 68 15.53 -23.28 -7.11
N VAL A 69 16.62 -24.04 -7.23
CA VAL A 69 17.85 -23.85 -6.45
C VAL A 69 19.00 -23.71 -7.43
N GLU A 70 19.79 -22.66 -7.27
CA GLU A 70 20.91 -22.32 -8.15
C GLU A 70 22.10 -21.89 -7.27
N LYS A 71 23.31 -22.40 -7.56
CA LYS A 71 24.52 -21.88 -6.92
C LYS A 71 24.93 -20.58 -7.60
N LEU A 72 25.31 -19.59 -6.79
CA LEU A 72 25.77 -18.31 -7.29
C LEU A 72 27.27 -18.14 -7.02
N PRO A 73 28.00 -17.47 -7.92
CA PRO A 73 29.41 -17.14 -7.69
C PRO A 73 29.58 -16.05 -6.62
N GLU A 74 28.58 -15.19 -6.45
CA GLU A 74 28.62 -14.05 -5.52
C GLU A 74 27.24 -13.74 -4.92
N THR A 75 27.24 -12.94 -3.86
CA THR A 75 26.00 -12.52 -3.20
C THR A 75 25.24 -11.55 -4.08
N MET A 76 23.92 -11.69 -4.13
CA MET A 76 23.08 -10.74 -4.85
C MET A 76 22.80 -9.46 -4.05
N ILE A 77 23.29 -9.34 -2.81
CA ILE A 77 23.17 -8.12 -2.01
C ILE A 77 24.41 -7.25 -2.28
N PRO A 78 24.24 -6.07 -2.91
CA PRO A 78 25.36 -5.18 -3.18
C PRO A 78 26.09 -4.79 -1.88
N SER A 79 27.41 -4.78 -1.91
CA SER A 79 28.24 -4.43 -0.75
C SER A 79 27.95 -3.02 -0.22
N GLU A 80 27.55 -2.11 -1.11
CA GLU A 80 27.15 -0.74 -0.84
C GLU A 80 25.95 -0.67 0.10
N TRP A 81 25.06 -1.67 0.08
CA TRP A 81 23.91 -1.72 0.99
C TRP A 81 24.38 -1.89 2.43
N ARG A 82 25.35 -2.78 2.64
CA ARG A 82 25.95 -2.99 3.96
C ARG A 82 26.64 -1.72 4.44
N VAL A 83 27.51 -1.14 3.62
CA VAL A 83 28.24 0.08 3.96
C VAL A 83 27.29 1.23 4.29
N ALA A 84 26.22 1.40 3.50
CA ALA A 84 25.20 2.42 3.74
C ALA A 84 24.49 2.22 5.08
N VAL A 85 24.00 1.01 5.35
CA VAL A 85 23.26 0.68 6.59
C VAL A 85 24.15 0.81 7.83
N GLU A 86 25.38 0.30 7.77
CA GLU A 86 26.35 0.40 8.86
C GLU A 86 26.73 1.86 9.14
N GLY A 87 27.02 2.63 8.09
CA GLY A 87 27.33 4.05 8.19
C GLY A 87 26.19 4.86 8.79
N MET A 88 24.95 4.60 8.36
CA MET A 88 23.74 5.25 8.88
C MET A 88 23.52 4.95 10.37
N LEU A 89 23.61 3.69 10.79
CA LEU A 89 23.35 3.30 12.18
C LEU A 89 24.45 3.72 13.15
N SER A 90 25.69 3.86 12.68
CA SER A 90 26.83 4.28 13.52
C SER A 90 26.72 5.70 14.08
N GLN A 91 25.84 6.55 13.51
CA GLN A 91 25.65 7.93 13.97
C GLN A 91 24.96 8.06 15.34
N GLY A 92 24.34 6.98 15.83
CA GLY A 92 23.76 6.93 17.19
C GLY A 92 22.52 7.81 17.41
N LEU A 93 21.97 8.45 16.37
CA LEU A 93 20.76 9.26 16.45
C LEU A 93 19.52 8.37 16.65
N LYS A 94 18.63 8.75 17.57
CA LYS A 94 17.34 8.07 17.79
C LYS A 94 16.24 9.08 18.16
N PRO A 95 15.01 8.96 17.63
CA PRO A 95 14.61 8.03 16.58
C PRO A 95 15.23 8.41 15.24
N PHE A 96 15.76 7.42 14.53
CA PHE A 96 16.39 7.58 13.22
C PHE A 96 15.34 7.36 12.12
N THR A 97 15.34 8.17 11.07
CA THR A 97 14.39 8.02 9.94
C THR A 97 15.10 7.94 8.59
N CYS A 98 14.73 6.95 7.77
CA CYS A 98 15.23 6.79 6.41
C CYS A 98 14.08 6.61 5.40
N ILE A 99 14.13 7.39 4.31
CA ILE A 99 13.24 7.22 3.16
C ILE A 99 13.98 6.49 2.04
N VAL A 100 13.36 5.47 1.46
CA VAL A 100 13.94 4.71 0.34
C VAL A 100 13.24 5.06 -0.97
N LEU A 101 14.01 5.61 -1.92
CA LEU A 101 13.59 5.99 -3.26
C LEU A 101 14.25 5.10 -4.31
N GLY A 102 13.58 4.99 -5.45
CA GLY A 102 14.03 4.16 -6.58
C GLY A 102 12.87 3.84 -7.50
N ASP A 103 13.16 3.61 -8.78
CA ASP A 103 12.13 3.28 -9.77
C ASP A 103 11.46 1.93 -9.45
N VAL A 104 10.40 1.60 -10.18
CA VAL A 104 9.78 0.29 -10.19
C VAL A 104 10.82 -0.83 -10.34
N ASP A 105 10.70 -1.90 -9.55
CA ASP A 105 11.61 -3.05 -9.56
C ASP A 105 13.12 -2.70 -9.36
N SER A 106 13.42 -1.64 -8.61
CA SER A 106 14.80 -1.28 -8.18
C SER A 106 15.27 -2.02 -6.92
N GLY A 107 14.39 -2.76 -6.23
CA GLY A 107 14.77 -3.55 -5.04
C GLY A 107 14.57 -2.85 -3.71
N LYS A 108 13.85 -1.72 -3.67
CA LYS A 108 13.50 -0.98 -2.44
C LYS A 108 13.01 -1.86 -1.30
N THR A 109 12.03 -2.73 -1.58
CA THR A 109 11.47 -3.65 -0.58
C THR A 109 12.52 -4.61 -0.02
N THR A 110 13.42 -5.12 -0.86
CA THR A 110 14.52 -6.00 -0.45
C THR A 110 15.55 -5.24 0.38
N PHE A 111 15.91 -4.02 -0.03
CA PHE A 111 16.79 -3.13 0.76
C PHE A 111 16.17 -2.82 2.12
N CYS A 112 14.87 -2.50 2.17
CA CYS A 112 14.17 -2.25 3.44
C CYS A 112 14.22 -3.49 4.34
N THR A 113 13.99 -4.68 3.80
CA THR A 113 14.07 -5.95 4.55
C THR A 113 15.48 -6.18 5.11
N TYR A 114 16.51 -5.95 4.27
CA TYR A 114 17.91 -6.03 4.68
C TYR A 114 18.24 -5.04 5.81
N PHE A 115 17.78 -3.79 5.69
CA PHE A 115 18.02 -2.75 6.69
C PHE A 115 17.29 -3.05 8.01
N VAL A 116 16.03 -3.48 7.95
CA VAL A 116 15.28 -3.94 9.13
C VAL A 116 16.06 -5.02 9.88
N ASN A 117 16.48 -6.07 9.17
CA ASN A 117 17.21 -7.18 9.76
C ASN A 117 18.52 -6.76 10.42
N TYR A 118 19.29 -5.92 9.74
CA TYR A 118 20.54 -5.41 10.29
C TYR A 118 20.29 -4.60 11.58
N ALA A 119 19.30 -3.70 11.57
CA ALA A 119 18.94 -2.89 12.74
C ALA A 119 18.44 -3.74 13.91
N VAL A 120 17.56 -4.72 13.64
CA VAL A 120 17.08 -5.68 14.65
C VAL A 120 18.24 -6.50 15.22
N SER A 121 19.23 -6.89 14.42
CA SER A 121 20.43 -7.58 14.92
C SER A 121 21.26 -6.74 15.90
N LYS A 122 21.08 -5.40 15.89
CA LYS A 122 21.66 -4.46 16.85
C LYS A 122 20.72 -4.15 18.03
N GLY A 123 19.63 -4.89 18.17
CA GLY A 123 18.64 -4.73 19.23
C GLY A 123 17.73 -3.51 19.05
N LEU A 124 17.61 -2.97 17.84
CA LEU A 124 16.74 -1.83 17.55
C LEU A 124 15.31 -2.28 17.23
N ARG A 125 14.34 -1.53 17.72
CA ARG A 125 12.93 -1.66 17.35
C ARG A 125 12.65 -0.84 16.09
N VAL A 126 12.16 -1.49 15.04
CA VAL A 126 12.06 -0.87 13.70
C VAL A 126 10.60 -0.69 13.29
N GLY A 127 10.20 0.55 13.02
CA GLY A 127 8.95 0.88 12.33
C GLY A 127 9.16 0.84 10.81
N VAL A 128 8.31 0.13 10.09
CA VAL A 128 8.33 0.06 8.62
C VAL A 128 7.03 0.62 8.08
N ILE A 129 7.12 1.72 7.35
CA ILE A 129 5.99 2.33 6.64
C ILE A 129 6.07 1.92 5.19
N ASP A 130 5.10 1.12 4.75
CA ASP A 130 4.99 0.68 3.37
C ASP A 130 4.00 1.55 2.59
N LYS A 131 4.57 2.47 1.81
CA LYS A 131 3.89 3.57 1.13
C LYS A 131 3.71 3.31 -0.36
N ASP A 132 3.29 2.09 -0.72
CA ASP A 132 2.85 1.75 -2.07
C ASP A 132 1.43 1.17 -2.03
N PRO A 133 0.39 1.98 -2.30
CA PRO A 133 -0.97 1.50 -2.19
C PRO A 133 -1.37 0.51 -3.29
N GLY A 134 -0.55 0.35 -4.35
CA GLY A 134 -0.77 -0.64 -5.40
C GLY A 134 -0.02 -1.95 -5.19
N GLN A 135 1.02 -1.97 -4.36
CA GLN A 135 1.90 -3.13 -4.18
C GLN A 135 2.38 -3.30 -2.74
N THR A 136 1.57 -2.88 -1.78
CA THR A 136 1.91 -3.04 -0.36
C THR A 136 2.12 -4.51 -0.02
N GLU A 137 3.13 -4.76 0.81
CA GLU A 137 3.46 -6.06 1.39
C GLU A 137 3.01 -6.16 2.86
N ILE A 138 2.88 -5.03 3.57
CA ILE A 138 2.52 -5.01 5.00
C ILE A 138 1.00 -4.96 5.21
N SER A 139 0.28 -4.32 4.28
CA SER A 139 -1.16 -4.06 4.41
C SER A 139 -1.93 -4.63 3.21
N VAL A 140 -3.11 -4.09 2.93
CA VAL A 140 -3.94 -4.50 1.80
C VAL A 140 -3.95 -3.44 0.71
N PRO A 141 -4.15 -3.79 -0.57
CA PRO A 141 -4.11 -2.79 -1.63
C PRO A 141 -5.17 -1.70 -1.40
N THR A 142 -4.92 -0.51 -1.94
CA THR A 142 -5.61 0.76 -1.65
C THR A 142 -5.34 1.37 -0.28
N THR A 143 -4.40 0.81 0.48
CA THR A 143 -3.95 1.35 1.77
C THR A 143 -2.43 1.52 1.81
N ILE A 144 -1.95 2.27 2.78
CA ILE A 144 -0.54 2.24 3.19
C ILE A 144 -0.47 1.84 4.66
N GLY A 145 0.56 1.09 5.04
CA GLY A 145 0.62 0.40 6.33
C GLY A 145 1.85 0.76 7.17
N LEU A 146 1.70 0.69 8.49
CA LEU A 146 2.80 0.67 9.45
C LEU A 146 2.89 -0.72 10.07
N GLY A 147 4.08 -1.32 10.04
CA GLY A 147 4.43 -2.49 10.84
C GLY A 147 5.55 -2.16 11.81
N VAL A 148 5.65 -2.91 12.91
CA VAL A 148 6.75 -2.81 13.87
C VAL A 148 7.45 -4.15 13.97
N VAL A 149 8.77 -4.13 13.89
CA VAL A 149 9.62 -5.31 13.79
C VAL A 149 10.70 -5.27 14.86
N ASP A 150 10.79 -6.35 15.63
CA ASP A 150 11.79 -6.58 16.68
C ASP A 150 12.51 -7.94 16.52
N LYS A 151 12.19 -8.68 15.44
CA LYS A 151 12.78 -9.98 15.09
C LYS A 151 13.09 -10.02 13.59
N PRO A 152 14.08 -10.83 13.17
CA PRO A 152 14.42 -10.95 11.76
C PRO A 152 13.25 -11.38 10.88
N ILE A 153 13.19 -10.82 9.68
CA ILE A 153 12.19 -11.08 8.66
C ILE A 153 12.86 -11.41 7.31
N TYR A 154 12.18 -12.18 6.48
CA TYR A 154 12.69 -12.57 5.15
C TYR A 154 11.87 -11.99 4.00
N SER A 155 10.76 -11.31 4.31
CA SER A 155 9.97 -10.48 3.41
C SER A 155 9.15 -9.51 4.26
N LEU A 156 8.83 -8.33 3.72
CA LEU A 156 7.92 -7.40 4.41
C LEU A 156 6.51 -7.99 4.59
N GLU A 157 6.12 -8.98 3.78
CA GLU A 157 4.89 -9.78 3.94
C GLU A 157 4.78 -10.51 5.29
N GLN A 158 5.90 -10.73 5.99
CA GLN A 158 5.88 -11.35 7.32
C GLN A 158 5.57 -10.34 8.43
N VAL A 159 5.62 -9.05 8.12
CA VAL A 159 5.36 -7.98 9.08
C VAL A 159 3.85 -7.82 9.24
N SER A 160 3.37 -8.05 10.46
CA SER A 160 1.98 -7.75 10.79
C SER A 160 1.78 -6.23 10.86
N ALA A 161 0.78 -5.72 10.16
CA ALA A 161 0.41 -4.32 10.25
C ALA A 161 -0.07 -3.99 11.67
N VAL A 162 0.52 -2.96 12.28
CA VAL A 162 0.00 -2.35 13.51
C VAL A 162 -1.23 -1.51 13.19
N THR A 163 -1.16 -0.73 12.11
CA THR A 163 -2.28 0.05 11.59
C THR A 163 -2.04 0.35 10.11
N ALA A 164 -3.10 0.71 9.39
CA ALA A 164 -3.01 1.24 8.03
C ALA A 164 -3.80 2.53 7.87
N ARG A 165 -3.71 3.15 6.69
CA ARG A 165 -4.52 4.29 6.28
C ARG A 165 -5.07 4.04 4.89
N PHE A 166 -6.37 4.27 4.73
CA PHE A 166 -7.02 4.14 3.43
C PHE A 166 -6.60 5.28 2.50
N ILE A 167 -6.12 4.90 1.33
CA ILE A 167 -5.81 5.82 0.23
C ILE A 167 -6.93 5.80 -0.81
N GLY A 168 -7.58 4.63 -0.98
CA GLY A 168 -8.69 4.43 -1.90
C GLY A 168 -8.31 4.29 -3.36
N SER A 169 -7.02 4.30 -3.70
CA SER A 169 -6.51 4.08 -5.04
C SER A 169 -5.30 3.16 -5.03
N THR A 170 -5.10 2.38 -6.09
CA THR A 170 -3.87 1.59 -6.30
C THR A 170 -2.73 2.40 -6.92
N SER A 171 -2.94 3.70 -7.16
CA SER A 171 -1.93 4.63 -7.69
C SER A 171 -1.98 5.94 -6.92
N PRO A 172 -0.83 6.51 -6.53
CA PRO A 172 -0.80 7.78 -5.81
C PRO A 172 -1.16 9.00 -6.68
N ALA A 173 -1.25 8.88 -8.01
CA ALA A 173 -1.30 10.03 -8.92
C ALA A 173 -2.48 10.99 -8.73
N GLY A 174 -3.67 10.48 -8.41
CA GLY A 174 -4.87 11.29 -8.13
C GLY A 174 -5.10 11.61 -6.65
N VAL A 175 -4.22 11.15 -5.76
CA VAL A 175 -4.45 11.17 -4.30
C VAL A 175 -3.20 11.55 -3.52
N VAL A 176 -2.32 12.35 -4.14
CA VAL A 176 -1.02 12.76 -3.57
C VAL A 176 -1.16 13.27 -2.14
N GLN A 177 -2.08 14.21 -1.90
CA GLN A 177 -2.27 14.82 -0.58
C GLN A 177 -2.72 13.81 0.49
N ARG A 178 -3.59 12.85 0.12
CA ARG A 178 -4.01 11.77 1.03
C ARG A 178 -2.82 10.89 1.40
N VAL A 179 -2.00 10.54 0.41
CA VAL A 179 -0.81 9.70 0.63
C VAL A 179 0.22 10.42 1.51
N VAL A 180 0.48 11.70 1.28
CA VAL A 180 1.39 12.51 2.10
C VAL A 180 0.90 12.59 3.55
N THR A 181 -0.36 12.97 3.75
CA THR A 181 -1.00 13.09 5.08
C THR A 181 -1.00 11.76 5.83
N ALA A 182 -1.43 10.68 5.16
CA ALA A 182 -1.44 9.35 5.74
C ALA A 182 -0.02 8.87 6.13
N THR A 183 1.00 9.21 5.33
CA THR A 183 2.40 8.90 5.67
C THR A 183 2.82 9.59 6.96
N LYS A 184 2.48 10.87 7.13
CA LYS A 184 2.78 11.62 8.36
C LYS A 184 2.06 11.02 9.57
N GLN A 185 0.79 10.66 9.43
CA GLN A 185 0.03 10.01 10.52
C GLN A 185 0.64 8.67 10.95
N LEU A 186 1.09 7.84 9.99
CA LEU A 186 1.78 6.58 10.28
C LEU A 186 3.17 6.81 10.88
N TYR A 187 3.86 7.85 10.44
CA TYR A 187 5.15 8.26 11.00
C TYR A 187 5.02 8.67 12.48
N ASP A 188 4.05 9.52 12.79
CA ASP A 188 3.78 9.93 14.16
C ASP A 188 3.38 8.75 15.04
N GLU A 189 2.63 7.80 14.50
CA GLU A 189 2.32 6.56 15.21
C GLU A 189 3.58 5.73 15.50
N ALA A 190 4.48 5.58 14.53
CA ALA A 190 5.74 4.88 14.76
C ALA A 190 6.60 5.55 15.84
N LEU A 191 6.60 6.89 15.90
CA LEU A 191 7.25 7.65 16.97
C LEU A 191 6.60 7.40 18.33
N ARG A 192 5.26 7.45 18.42
CA ARG A 192 4.51 7.17 19.66
C ARG A 192 4.73 5.76 20.18
N LEU A 193 4.88 4.80 19.26
CA LEU A 193 5.19 3.42 19.60
C LEU A 193 6.63 3.24 20.07
N GLY A 194 7.50 4.26 20.00
CA GLY A 194 8.88 4.19 20.49
C GLY A 194 9.79 3.38 19.57
N CYS A 195 9.61 3.47 18.25
CA CYS A 195 10.53 2.88 17.29
C CYS A 195 11.87 3.64 17.30
N ASP A 196 12.98 2.90 17.41
CA ASP A 196 14.34 3.47 17.33
C ASP A 196 14.70 3.89 15.89
N LEU A 197 14.17 3.16 14.91
CA LEU A 197 14.40 3.34 13.48
C LEU A 197 13.05 3.32 12.74
N ILE A 198 12.81 4.28 11.86
CA ILE A 198 11.65 4.32 10.97
C ILE A 198 12.14 4.27 9.51
N ILE A 199 11.76 3.22 8.80
CA ILE A 199 12.06 3.04 7.37
C ILE A 199 10.78 3.27 6.57
N ILE A 200 10.83 4.20 5.63
CA ILE A 200 9.71 4.50 4.73
C ILE A 200 10.02 3.90 3.34
N ASN A 201 9.42 2.74 3.05
CA ASN A 201 9.44 2.14 1.73
C ASN A 201 8.45 2.89 0.82
N THR A 202 8.90 3.39 -0.33
CA THR A 202 8.05 4.21 -1.20
C THR A 202 7.64 3.53 -2.50
N SER A 203 6.55 3.99 -3.10
CA SER A 203 6.12 3.57 -4.44
C SER A 203 7.18 3.84 -5.52
N GLY A 204 7.22 2.99 -6.55
CA GLY A 204 8.10 3.15 -7.73
C GLY A 204 7.72 4.30 -8.66
N TRP A 205 6.68 5.10 -8.35
CA TRP A 205 6.33 6.27 -9.15
C TRP A 205 7.32 7.41 -8.91
N VAL A 206 8.25 7.60 -9.86
CA VAL A 206 9.35 8.56 -9.76
C VAL A 206 9.33 9.65 -10.84
N ASN A 207 8.52 9.47 -11.89
CA ASN A 207 8.49 10.34 -13.07
C ASN A 207 7.23 11.24 -13.10
N GLY A 208 7.39 12.43 -13.68
CA GLY A 208 6.31 13.41 -13.86
C GLY A 208 6.12 14.37 -12.68
N ARG A 209 5.30 15.41 -12.89
CA ARG A 209 5.05 16.47 -11.88
C ARG A 209 4.48 15.90 -10.58
N GLY A 210 3.46 15.06 -10.66
CA GLY A 210 2.83 14.48 -9.47
C GLY A 210 3.77 13.61 -8.64
N ALA A 211 4.73 12.91 -9.27
CA ALA A 211 5.75 12.17 -8.54
C ALA A 211 6.67 13.12 -7.76
N ARG A 212 7.07 14.25 -8.36
CA ARG A 212 7.86 15.28 -7.68
C ARG A 212 7.10 15.83 -6.46
N GLU A 213 5.85 16.27 -6.65
CA GLU A 213 5.00 16.78 -5.55
C GLU A 213 4.88 15.75 -4.40
N LEU A 214 4.64 14.49 -4.75
CA LEU A 214 4.54 13.42 -3.75
C LEU A 214 5.84 13.23 -2.96
N LYS A 215 6.98 13.15 -3.63
CA LYS A 215 8.25 12.84 -2.97
C LYS A 215 8.78 14.05 -2.21
N TYR A 216 8.69 15.25 -2.79
CA TYR A 216 9.02 16.49 -2.09
C TYR A 216 8.14 16.68 -0.86
N GLY A 217 6.82 16.52 -0.98
CA GLY A 217 5.89 16.65 0.14
C GLY A 217 6.22 15.69 1.28
N VAL A 218 6.54 14.43 0.97
CA VAL A 218 6.93 13.45 2.00
C VAL A 218 8.27 13.79 2.64
N ILE A 219 9.30 14.10 1.86
CA ILE A 219 10.62 14.44 2.41
C ILE A 219 10.51 15.70 3.30
N SER A 220 9.79 16.71 2.82
CA SER A 220 9.56 17.96 3.56
C SER A 220 8.70 17.77 4.81
N MET A 221 7.70 16.89 4.81
CA MET A 221 6.88 16.67 6.01
C MET A 221 7.56 15.80 7.06
N ILE A 222 8.40 14.85 6.63
CA ILE A 222 9.04 13.88 7.52
C ILE A 222 10.38 14.39 8.03
N HIS A 223 11.10 15.22 7.26
CA HIS A 223 12.46 15.66 7.58
C HIS A 223 13.38 14.48 7.97
N PRO A 224 13.54 13.48 7.09
CA PRO A 224 14.28 12.27 7.43
C PRO A 224 15.77 12.58 7.67
N ASN A 225 16.45 11.74 8.46
CA ASN A 225 17.91 11.83 8.59
C ASN A 225 18.59 11.43 7.27
N TYR A 226 18.04 10.43 6.58
CA TYR A 226 18.60 9.90 5.34
C TYR A 226 17.56 9.67 4.25
N VAL A 227 17.99 9.86 3.01
CA VAL A 227 17.30 9.40 1.82
C VAL A 227 18.23 8.48 1.05
N VAL A 228 17.84 7.22 0.89
CA VAL A 228 18.56 6.23 0.09
C VAL A 228 17.97 6.19 -1.31
N LEU A 229 18.82 6.37 -2.32
CA LEU A 229 18.49 6.26 -3.73
C LEU A 229 18.99 4.93 -4.26
N ILE A 230 18.06 4.07 -4.69
CA ILE A 230 18.38 2.84 -5.41
C ILE A 230 18.15 3.05 -6.90
N GLN A 231 19.24 3.13 -7.66
CA GLN A 231 19.21 3.52 -9.08
C GLN A 231 20.45 3.02 -9.81
N ARG A 232 20.37 2.84 -11.13
CA ARG A 232 21.52 2.42 -11.95
C ARG A 232 22.32 3.63 -12.43
N SER A 233 21.63 4.72 -12.73
CA SER A 233 22.19 5.97 -13.22
C SER A 233 21.60 7.14 -12.44
N ASN A 234 20.56 7.80 -12.96
CA ASN A 234 20.01 9.04 -12.43
C ASN A 234 18.48 9.04 -12.29
N GLU A 235 17.85 7.87 -12.23
CA GLU A 235 16.40 7.67 -12.29
C GLU A 235 15.63 8.45 -11.21
N VAL A 236 16.25 8.78 -10.08
CA VAL A 236 15.60 9.46 -8.95
C VAL A 236 16.33 10.71 -8.47
N GLU A 237 17.41 11.12 -9.16
CA GLU A 237 18.22 12.30 -8.76
C GLU A 237 17.38 13.58 -8.68
N HIS A 238 16.48 13.76 -9.64
CA HIS A 238 15.62 14.92 -9.69
C HIS A 238 14.65 15.04 -8.51
N LEU A 239 14.47 13.97 -7.73
CA LEU A 239 13.62 13.94 -6.54
C LEU A 239 14.34 14.45 -5.28
N VAL A 240 15.67 14.49 -5.29
CA VAL A 240 16.47 14.91 -4.13
C VAL A 240 17.26 16.20 -4.33
N LYS A 241 17.46 16.64 -5.58
CA LYS A 241 18.16 17.91 -5.89
C LYS A 241 17.76 19.10 -4.99
N PRO A 242 16.47 19.35 -4.68
CA PRO A 242 16.09 20.45 -3.78
C PRO A 242 16.64 20.34 -2.35
N PHE A 243 17.01 19.14 -1.91
CA PHE A 243 17.45 18.82 -0.55
C PHE A 243 18.98 18.66 -0.43
N GLU A 244 19.76 18.79 -1.50
CA GLU A 244 21.22 18.58 -1.49
C GLU A 244 21.98 19.53 -0.56
N LYS A 245 21.42 20.72 -0.29
CA LYS A 245 21.98 21.71 0.64
C LYS A 245 21.39 21.65 2.05
N SER A 246 20.57 20.65 2.34
CA SER A 246 19.98 20.43 3.66
C SER A 246 20.85 19.51 4.52
N ASN A 247 20.45 19.29 5.77
CA ASN A 247 21.11 18.34 6.68
C ASN A 247 20.69 16.87 6.43
N ILE A 248 20.00 16.58 5.32
CA ILE A 248 19.55 15.22 4.98
C ILE A 248 20.70 14.48 4.28
N GLY A 249 21.10 13.34 4.83
CA GLY A 249 22.10 12.46 4.21
C GLY A 249 21.54 11.76 2.97
N ILE A 250 22.03 12.11 1.80
CA ILE A 250 21.64 11.46 0.53
C ILE A 250 22.65 10.35 0.21
N ILE A 251 22.20 9.10 0.24
CA ILE A 251 23.04 7.92 -0.04
C ILE A 251 22.58 7.27 -1.34
N ARG A 252 23.53 6.95 -2.22
CA ARG A 252 23.27 6.30 -3.50
C ARG A 252 23.77 4.87 -3.45
N VAL A 253 22.92 3.91 -3.82
CA VAL A 253 23.28 2.49 -3.89
C VAL A 253 22.79 1.88 -5.20
N GLN A 254 23.51 0.87 -5.69
CA GLN A 254 23.10 0.13 -6.87
C GLN A 254 21.93 -0.83 -6.54
N PRO A 255 21.02 -1.10 -7.51
CA PRO A 255 20.03 -2.14 -7.35
C PRO A 255 20.69 -3.52 -7.33
N SER A 256 20.06 -4.47 -6.64
CA SER A 256 20.50 -5.87 -6.65
C SER A 256 20.37 -6.48 -8.05
N PRO A 257 21.37 -7.24 -8.55
CA PRO A 257 21.26 -7.96 -9.82
C PRO A 257 20.20 -9.08 -9.80
N ALA A 258 19.71 -9.48 -8.61
CA ALA A 258 18.65 -10.49 -8.48
C ALA A 258 17.27 -10.04 -8.96
N ILE A 259 17.06 -8.73 -9.10
CA ILE A 259 15.71 -8.20 -9.19
C ILE A 259 15.14 -8.48 -10.57
N LYS A 260 14.07 -9.28 -10.58
CA LYS A 260 13.31 -9.55 -11.79
C LYS A 260 12.23 -8.49 -11.98
N PRO A 261 12.06 -7.97 -13.20
CA PRO A 261 10.93 -7.11 -13.51
C PRO A 261 9.63 -7.91 -13.33
N LYS A 262 8.61 -7.25 -12.78
CA LYS A 262 7.26 -7.81 -12.64
C LYS A 262 6.34 -7.16 -13.65
N SER A 263 5.57 -7.96 -14.38
CA SER A 263 4.61 -7.42 -15.32
C SER A 263 3.48 -6.68 -14.60
N ARG A 264 2.74 -5.83 -15.33
CA ARG A 264 1.54 -5.17 -14.79
C ARG A 264 0.47 -6.19 -14.40
N ASP A 265 0.38 -7.29 -15.13
CA ASP A 265 -0.59 -8.35 -14.90
C ASP A 265 -0.25 -9.15 -13.65
N ASP A 266 1.02 -9.51 -13.43
CA ASP A 266 1.46 -10.19 -12.20
C ASP A 266 1.07 -9.37 -10.95
N ARG A 267 1.25 -8.05 -11.02
CA ARG A 267 0.89 -7.13 -9.94
C ARG A 267 -0.62 -7.07 -9.72
N ARG A 268 -1.40 -7.09 -10.80
CA ARG A 268 -2.87 -7.12 -10.73
C ARG A 268 -3.35 -8.42 -10.10
N VAL A 269 -2.86 -9.57 -10.59
CA VAL A 269 -3.20 -10.89 -10.06
C VAL A 269 -2.87 -11.00 -8.58
N ARG A 270 -1.71 -10.48 -8.16
CA ARG A 270 -1.33 -10.43 -6.73
C ARG A 270 -2.30 -9.57 -5.90
N ARG A 271 -2.67 -8.38 -6.38
CA ARG A 271 -3.65 -7.52 -5.69
C ARG A 271 -5.00 -8.21 -5.56
N GLU A 272 -5.52 -8.78 -6.64
CA GLU A 272 -6.81 -9.48 -6.65
C GLU A 272 -6.79 -10.70 -5.72
N SER A 273 -5.67 -11.43 -5.65
CA SER A 273 -5.49 -12.47 -4.65
C SER A 273 -5.49 -11.95 -3.22
N THR A 274 -4.96 -10.75 -2.99
CA THR A 274 -4.95 -10.13 -1.67
C THR A 274 -6.35 -9.69 -1.26
N TYR A 275 -7.14 -9.12 -2.18
CA TYR A 275 -8.56 -8.81 -1.92
C TYR A 275 -9.36 -10.08 -1.59
N ARG A 276 -9.21 -11.15 -2.39
CA ARG A 276 -9.86 -12.44 -2.13
C ARG A 276 -9.56 -12.95 -0.72
N ASN A 277 -8.29 -12.93 -0.32
CA ASN A 277 -7.89 -13.37 1.02
C ASN A 277 -8.47 -12.46 2.12
N TYR A 278 -8.47 -11.14 1.92
CA TYR A 278 -8.99 -10.19 2.88
C TYR A 278 -10.51 -10.34 3.09
N PHE A 279 -11.27 -10.46 2.01
CA PHE A 279 -12.73 -10.57 2.05
C PHE A 279 -13.25 -12.01 2.24
N ALA A 280 -12.37 -13.02 2.34
CA ALA A 280 -12.76 -14.43 2.45
C ALA A 280 -13.74 -14.74 3.60
N LYS A 281 -13.67 -13.97 4.69
CA LYS A 281 -14.55 -14.11 5.87
C LYS A 281 -15.50 -12.92 6.07
N ALA A 282 -15.62 -12.06 5.06
CA ALA A 282 -16.44 -10.85 5.17
C ALA A 282 -17.93 -11.18 5.22
N LYS A 283 -18.68 -10.36 5.96
CA LYS A 283 -20.14 -10.45 6.06
C LYS A 283 -20.77 -9.14 5.62
N VAL A 284 -22.01 -9.20 5.14
CA VAL A 284 -22.78 -7.99 4.82
C VAL A 284 -23.25 -7.36 6.11
N ARG A 285 -22.88 -6.10 6.33
CA ARG A 285 -23.35 -5.26 7.44
C ARG A 285 -24.23 -4.16 6.90
N LYS A 286 -25.45 -4.07 7.42
CA LYS A 286 -26.39 -2.99 7.12
C LYS A 286 -26.22 -1.86 8.13
N LEU A 287 -25.91 -0.67 7.64
CA LEU A 287 -25.64 0.52 8.44
C LEU A 287 -26.67 1.61 8.12
N ASN A 288 -27.14 2.33 9.13
CA ASN A 288 -28.02 3.47 8.93
C ASN A 288 -27.18 4.70 8.55
N LEU A 289 -27.59 5.45 7.51
CA LEU A 289 -26.90 6.67 7.07
C LEU A 289 -27.01 7.82 8.08
N SER A 290 -27.87 7.73 9.08
CA SER A 290 -27.87 8.67 10.21
C SER A 290 -26.69 8.43 11.15
N SER A 291 -26.28 7.17 11.33
CA SER A 291 -25.24 6.73 12.28
C SER A 291 -23.83 6.71 11.71
N VAL A 292 -23.68 6.61 10.38
CA VAL A 292 -22.37 6.65 9.71
C VAL A 292 -22.23 7.90 8.86
N LYS A 293 -21.02 8.43 8.75
CA LYS A 293 -20.69 9.56 7.88
C LYS A 293 -19.85 9.10 6.70
N PHE A 294 -19.92 9.83 5.60
CA PHE A 294 -19.09 9.57 4.44
C PHE A 294 -18.00 10.63 4.29
N MET A 295 -16.87 10.21 3.73
CA MET A 295 -15.72 11.07 3.45
C MET A 295 -15.23 10.79 2.04
N PHE A 296 -14.66 11.81 1.38
CA PHE A 296 -14.14 11.75 0.01
C PHE A 296 -15.20 11.58 -1.08
N THR A 297 -16.44 11.94 -0.80
CA THR A 297 -17.60 11.79 -1.70
C THR A 297 -18.52 12.99 -1.50
N LEU A 298 -19.34 13.31 -2.49
CA LEU A 298 -20.41 14.32 -2.32
C LEU A 298 -21.60 13.76 -1.54
N PHE A 299 -21.76 12.44 -1.48
CA PHE A 299 -22.82 11.77 -0.77
C PHE A 299 -22.80 12.06 0.73
N THR A 300 -23.95 12.47 1.26
CA THR A 300 -24.23 12.86 2.65
C THR A 300 -23.49 14.10 3.16
N THR A 301 -22.98 14.93 2.24
CA THR A 301 -22.24 16.16 2.57
C THR A 301 -22.99 17.45 2.23
N GLY A 302 -24.04 17.36 1.43
CA GLY A 302 -24.90 18.50 1.05
C GLY A 302 -26.26 18.50 1.76
N ALA A 303 -27.06 19.50 1.47
CA ALA A 303 -28.47 19.53 1.85
C ALA A 303 -29.27 18.66 0.90
N ARG A 304 -30.09 17.76 1.45
CA ARG A 304 -30.96 16.90 0.64
C ARG A 304 -31.99 17.76 -0.11
N LEU A 305 -32.14 17.51 -1.41
CA LEU A 305 -33.13 18.17 -2.24
C LEU A 305 -34.56 17.83 -1.78
N SER A 306 -35.45 18.83 -1.85
CA SER A 306 -36.89 18.61 -1.70
C SER A 306 -37.44 17.82 -2.89
N GLY A 307 -38.64 17.24 -2.73
CA GLY A 307 -39.30 16.55 -3.84
C GLY A 307 -39.55 17.46 -5.06
N GLU A 308 -39.89 18.72 -4.83
CA GLU A 308 -40.06 19.73 -5.88
C GLU A 308 -38.76 20.03 -6.62
N ALA A 309 -37.67 20.26 -5.88
CA ALA A 309 -36.37 20.51 -6.48
C ALA A 309 -35.91 19.30 -7.29
N LEU A 310 -35.99 18.09 -6.70
CA LEU A 310 -35.60 16.85 -7.36
C LEU A 310 -36.40 16.62 -8.66
N ALA A 311 -37.71 16.89 -8.65
CA ALA A 311 -38.55 16.80 -9.84
C ALA A 311 -38.15 17.82 -10.91
N LYS A 312 -37.82 19.05 -10.52
CA LYS A 312 -37.31 20.08 -11.44
C LYS A 312 -36.01 19.63 -12.11
N TYR A 313 -35.00 19.23 -11.33
CA TYR A 313 -33.74 18.71 -11.88
C TYR A 313 -33.97 17.51 -12.81
N GLY A 314 -34.89 16.62 -12.44
CA GLY A 314 -35.25 15.46 -13.25
C GLY A 314 -35.89 15.85 -14.59
N GLN A 315 -36.77 16.85 -14.62
CA GLN A 315 -37.36 17.37 -15.85
C GLN A 315 -36.32 18.05 -16.74
N ASP A 316 -35.51 18.94 -16.15
CA ASP A 316 -34.50 19.70 -16.88
C ASP A 316 -33.45 18.79 -17.55
N LEU A 317 -33.11 17.67 -16.91
CA LEU A 317 -32.12 16.70 -17.41
C LEU A 317 -32.75 15.47 -18.10
N SER A 318 -34.07 15.35 -18.13
CA SER A 318 -34.79 14.16 -18.60
C SER A 318 -34.37 12.87 -17.88
N LEU A 319 -34.24 12.92 -16.55
CA LEU A 319 -33.83 11.80 -15.70
C LEU A 319 -34.87 11.46 -14.63
N HIS A 320 -34.99 10.17 -14.32
CA HIS A 320 -35.77 9.68 -13.18
C HIS A 320 -34.94 9.74 -11.89
N LEU A 321 -34.90 10.90 -11.24
CA LEU A 321 -34.09 11.10 -10.04
C LEU A 321 -34.80 10.58 -8.79
N ILE A 322 -34.06 9.81 -7.97
CA ILE A 322 -34.54 9.24 -6.70
C ILE A 322 -33.90 9.88 -5.47
N TYR A 323 -32.78 10.58 -5.68
CA TYR A 323 -32.04 11.23 -4.62
C TYR A 323 -31.21 12.38 -5.19
N GLY A 324 -30.99 13.40 -4.38
CA GLY A 324 -30.02 14.41 -4.68
C GLY A 324 -29.66 15.24 -3.46
N GLU A 325 -28.46 15.79 -3.50
CA GLU A 325 -27.92 16.70 -2.51
C GLU A 325 -27.32 17.90 -3.22
N GLU A 326 -27.53 19.07 -2.63
CA GLU A 326 -26.97 20.32 -3.12
C GLU A 326 -26.24 21.04 -2.01
N SER A 327 -25.09 21.62 -2.35
CA SER A 327 -24.39 22.59 -1.54
C SER A 327 -24.13 23.85 -2.37
N ARG A 328 -23.35 24.78 -1.82
CA ARG A 328 -23.07 26.04 -2.51
C ARG A 328 -22.35 25.80 -3.85
N ASP A 329 -21.37 24.93 -3.86
CA ASP A 329 -20.45 24.64 -4.96
C ASP A 329 -20.70 23.29 -5.61
N SER A 330 -21.47 22.39 -4.97
CA SER A 330 -21.68 21.03 -5.46
C SER A 330 -23.12 20.58 -5.65
N LEU A 331 -23.31 19.64 -6.57
CA LEU A 331 -24.59 18.98 -6.85
C LEU A 331 -24.37 17.49 -7.12
N LEU A 332 -25.02 16.65 -6.30
CA LEU A 332 -25.11 15.22 -6.48
C LEU A 332 -26.54 14.86 -6.88
N LEU A 333 -26.72 14.16 -8.00
CA LEU A 333 -28.02 13.62 -8.41
C LEU A 333 -27.89 12.12 -8.69
N VAL A 334 -28.86 11.36 -8.22
CA VAL A 334 -28.92 9.90 -8.37
C VAL A 334 -30.18 9.52 -9.14
N SER A 335 -29.99 8.95 -10.32
CA SER A 335 -31.04 8.35 -11.14
C SER A 335 -31.45 6.97 -10.61
N SER A 336 -32.72 6.58 -10.80
CA SER A 336 -33.16 5.20 -10.55
C SER A 336 -32.53 4.19 -11.51
N GLU A 337 -32.14 4.66 -12.70
CA GLU A 337 -31.66 3.84 -13.81
C GLU A 337 -30.33 4.35 -14.38
N PRO A 338 -29.53 3.48 -15.02
CA PRO A 338 -28.31 3.89 -15.72
C PRO A 338 -28.56 5.06 -16.67
N ILE A 339 -27.68 6.07 -16.61
CA ILE A 339 -27.83 7.30 -17.37
C ILE A 339 -27.29 7.10 -18.80
N PRO A 340 -28.13 7.18 -19.85
CA PRO A 340 -27.66 7.15 -21.23
C PRO A 340 -26.84 8.38 -21.54
N ASP A 341 -25.72 8.22 -22.26
CA ASP A 341 -24.81 9.33 -22.63
C ASP A 341 -24.51 10.28 -21.46
N LYS A 342 -24.02 9.70 -20.36
CA LYS A 342 -23.70 10.41 -19.11
C LYS A 342 -22.89 11.69 -19.35
N ALA A 343 -21.93 11.66 -20.26
CA ALA A 343 -21.07 12.81 -20.55
C ALA A 343 -21.85 14.01 -21.13
N ALA A 344 -22.76 13.76 -22.07
CA ALA A 344 -23.61 14.83 -22.64
C ALA A 344 -24.53 15.44 -21.57
N ILE A 345 -25.13 14.60 -20.72
CA ILE A 345 -26.04 15.06 -19.66
C ILE A 345 -25.26 15.82 -18.57
N GLU A 346 -24.06 15.38 -18.22
CA GLU A 346 -23.18 16.12 -17.31
C GLU A 346 -22.78 17.49 -17.89
N SER A 347 -22.49 17.58 -19.19
CA SER A 347 -22.21 18.87 -19.85
C SER A 347 -23.41 19.81 -19.76
N LYS A 348 -24.60 19.33 -20.12
CA LYS A 348 -25.85 20.09 -20.00
C LYS A 348 -26.11 20.54 -18.56
N ALA A 349 -25.90 19.66 -17.59
CA ALA A 349 -26.10 20.00 -16.17
C ALA A 349 -25.10 21.07 -15.69
N ARG A 350 -23.85 21.04 -16.16
CA ARG A 350 -22.85 22.08 -15.85
C ARG A 350 -23.24 23.44 -16.43
N GLU A 351 -23.75 23.47 -17.65
CA GLU A 351 -24.24 24.70 -18.29
C GLU A 351 -25.47 25.28 -17.58
N LEU A 352 -26.39 24.43 -17.12
CA LEU A 352 -27.64 24.88 -16.48
C LEU A 352 -27.47 25.35 -15.04
N TYR A 353 -26.59 24.69 -14.26
CA TYR A 353 -26.53 24.87 -12.82
C TYR A 353 -25.24 25.50 -12.30
N GLU A 354 -24.22 25.65 -13.16
CA GLU A 354 -22.96 26.35 -12.86
C GLU A 354 -22.27 25.89 -11.55
N LYS A 355 -22.42 24.60 -11.21
CA LYS A 355 -21.78 23.99 -10.05
C LYS A 355 -20.34 23.61 -10.39
N GLU A 356 -19.42 23.92 -9.48
CA GLU A 356 -18.01 23.56 -9.61
C GLU A 356 -17.85 22.04 -9.63
N ASP A 357 -18.48 21.37 -8.66
CA ASP A 357 -18.50 19.92 -8.55
C ASP A 357 -19.90 19.36 -8.82
N LEU A 358 -20.04 18.65 -9.92
CA LEU A 358 -21.27 17.99 -10.32
C LEU A 358 -21.02 16.50 -10.47
N LEU A 359 -21.83 15.69 -9.79
CA LEU A 359 -21.83 14.24 -9.89
C LEU A 359 -23.23 13.73 -10.24
N LEU A 360 -23.34 13.14 -11.42
CA LEU A 360 -24.50 12.35 -11.81
C LEU A 360 -24.16 10.88 -11.61
N THR A 361 -25.02 10.14 -10.94
CA THR A 361 -24.87 8.70 -10.75
C THR A 361 -26.25 8.03 -10.80
N TRP A 362 -26.29 6.71 -10.65
CA TRP A 362 -27.53 5.94 -10.59
C TRP A 362 -27.45 4.85 -9.54
N LYS A 363 -28.63 4.40 -9.08
CA LYS A 363 -28.73 3.28 -8.15
C LYS A 363 -28.03 2.05 -8.74
N GLY A 364 -26.99 1.57 -8.07
CA GLY A 364 -26.21 0.40 -8.47
C GLY A 364 -24.83 0.73 -9.03
N GLU A 365 -24.54 1.98 -9.40
CA GLU A 365 -23.20 2.39 -9.86
C GLU A 365 -22.16 2.21 -8.73
N GLU A 366 -22.57 2.43 -7.48
CA GLU A 366 -21.76 2.31 -6.27
C GLU A 366 -21.38 0.85 -5.93
N ARG A 367 -22.09 -0.13 -6.49
CA ARG A 367 -21.88 -1.55 -6.15
C ARG A 367 -20.46 -1.98 -6.47
N GLY A 368 -19.80 -2.64 -5.52
CA GLY A 368 -18.42 -3.07 -5.64
C GLY A 368 -17.39 -1.96 -5.42
N LEU A 369 -17.81 -0.71 -5.12
CA LEU A 369 -16.87 0.35 -4.75
C LEU A 369 -16.15 0.00 -3.45
N ILE A 370 -14.82 0.04 -3.48
CA ILE A 370 -14.01 -0.16 -2.29
C ILE A 370 -14.08 1.06 -1.38
N VAL A 371 -14.22 0.82 -0.09
CA VAL A 371 -14.29 1.87 0.93
C VAL A 371 -13.34 1.57 2.09
N GLY A 372 -12.78 2.62 2.68
CA GLY A 372 -12.09 2.55 3.97
C GLY A 372 -13.10 2.71 5.10
N LEU A 373 -12.92 1.96 6.18
CA LEU A 373 -13.80 2.00 7.34
C LEU A 373 -13.03 2.54 8.54
N LEU A 374 -13.58 3.57 9.18
CA LEU A 374 -13.04 4.14 10.40
C LEU A 374 -14.03 3.96 11.55
N ALA A 375 -13.50 3.82 12.76
CA ALA A 375 -14.26 3.92 14.00
C ALA A 375 -14.73 5.36 14.25
N PRO A 376 -15.64 5.59 15.22
CA PRO A 376 -16.07 6.94 15.61
C PRO A 376 -14.93 7.88 16.03
N ASP A 377 -13.82 7.34 16.56
CA ASP A 377 -12.61 8.09 16.91
C ASP A 377 -11.66 8.33 15.73
N LEU A 378 -12.10 7.96 14.52
CA LEU A 378 -11.35 8.04 13.25
C LEU A 378 -10.15 7.10 13.14
N SER A 379 -9.99 6.13 14.07
CA SER A 379 -9.02 5.05 13.91
C SER A 379 -9.41 4.14 12.73
N TYR A 380 -8.41 3.62 12.02
CA TYR A 380 -8.64 2.77 10.85
C TYR A 380 -9.02 1.35 11.27
N LEU A 381 -10.14 0.86 10.76
CA LEU A 381 -10.64 -0.49 11.06
C LEU A 381 -10.35 -1.48 9.93
N GLY A 382 -10.44 -1.04 8.68
CA GLY A 382 -10.31 -1.96 7.54
C GLY A 382 -10.92 -1.45 6.25
N LEU A 383 -11.21 -2.39 5.35
CA LEU A 383 -11.88 -2.15 4.09
C LEU A 383 -13.30 -2.70 4.08
N GLY A 384 -14.14 -2.12 3.25
CA GLY A 384 -15.44 -2.64 2.87
C GLY A 384 -15.66 -2.57 1.36
N LEU A 385 -16.70 -3.26 0.89
CA LEU A 385 -17.25 -3.10 -0.46
C LEU A 385 -18.72 -2.74 -0.35
N ILE A 386 -19.13 -1.65 -0.99
CA ILE A 386 -20.54 -1.28 -1.03
C ILE A 386 -21.31 -2.33 -1.83
N ARG A 387 -22.37 -2.90 -1.23
CA ARG A 387 -23.26 -3.87 -1.87
C ARG A 387 -24.55 -3.21 -2.36
N GLU A 388 -25.08 -2.26 -1.59
CA GLU A 388 -26.23 -1.47 -1.99
C GLU A 388 -26.31 -0.21 -1.13
N ILE A 389 -26.75 0.89 -1.74
CA ILE A 389 -27.29 2.04 -1.01
C ILE A 389 -28.80 2.13 -1.27
N ASP A 390 -29.56 2.10 -0.18
CA ASP A 390 -30.97 2.45 -0.18
C ASP A 390 -31.11 3.94 0.16
N TYR A 391 -31.15 4.76 -0.90
CA TYR A 391 -31.27 6.22 -0.81
C TYR A 391 -32.60 6.69 -0.18
N VAL A 392 -33.64 5.85 -0.21
CA VAL A 392 -34.96 6.19 0.34
C VAL A 392 -35.03 5.82 1.81
N ARG A 393 -34.73 4.58 2.16
CA ARG A 393 -34.73 4.07 3.55
C ARG A 393 -33.51 4.50 4.35
N ARG A 394 -32.54 5.14 3.70
CA ARG A 394 -31.33 5.71 4.29
C ARG A 394 -30.46 4.65 4.96
N SER A 395 -30.13 3.59 4.22
CA SER A 395 -29.21 2.57 4.68
C SER A 395 -28.17 2.22 3.62
N VAL A 396 -26.98 1.81 4.05
CA VAL A 396 -25.94 1.23 3.19
C VAL A 396 -25.62 -0.18 3.66
N GLU A 397 -25.45 -1.09 2.71
CA GLU A 397 -24.98 -2.45 2.96
C GLU A 397 -23.53 -2.57 2.51
N ILE A 398 -22.65 -2.97 3.42
CA ILE A 398 -21.20 -3.07 3.20
C ILE A 398 -20.76 -4.51 3.47
N LEU A 399 -20.12 -5.15 2.50
CA LEU A 399 -19.41 -6.40 2.72
C LEU A 399 -18.04 -6.09 3.36
N THR A 400 -17.81 -6.56 4.58
CA THR A 400 -16.54 -6.29 5.29
C THR A 400 -16.23 -7.39 6.32
N PRO A 401 -14.95 -7.71 6.59
CA PRO A 401 -14.56 -8.52 7.75
C PRO A 401 -14.52 -7.73 9.06
N VAL A 402 -14.69 -6.40 9.02
CA VAL A 402 -14.68 -5.54 10.22
C VAL A 402 -15.92 -5.81 11.07
N GLU A 403 -15.72 -6.14 12.35
CA GLU A 403 -16.79 -6.38 13.33
C GLU A 403 -17.04 -5.15 14.21
N ASP A 404 -16.02 -4.32 14.45
CA ASP A 404 -16.09 -3.11 15.27
C ASP A 404 -17.13 -2.09 14.78
N PRO A 405 -17.60 -1.18 15.67
CA PRO A 405 -18.50 -0.09 15.27
C PRO A 405 -17.88 0.83 14.21
N ILE A 406 -18.56 1.00 13.09
CA ILE A 406 -18.14 1.87 11.99
C ILE A 406 -18.75 3.26 12.21
N GLY A 407 -17.91 4.30 12.26
CA GLY A 407 -18.34 5.70 12.36
C GLY A 407 -18.25 6.44 11.03
N VAL A 408 -17.20 6.19 10.24
CA VAL A 408 -16.97 6.88 8.96
C VAL A 408 -16.61 5.89 7.85
N VAL A 409 -17.20 6.10 6.68
CA VAL A 409 -16.95 5.37 5.44
C VAL A 409 -16.22 6.30 4.46
N GLN A 410 -15.00 5.93 4.07
CA GLN A 410 -14.18 6.69 3.15
C GLN A 410 -14.34 6.13 1.73
N ALA A 411 -14.86 6.93 0.80
CA ALA A 411 -15.06 6.50 -0.58
C ALA A 411 -13.71 6.33 -1.32
N GLY A 412 -13.54 5.17 -1.96
CA GLY A 412 -12.40 4.87 -2.81
C GLY A 412 -12.63 5.24 -4.27
N LEU A 413 -11.69 4.82 -5.10
CA LEU A 413 -11.62 5.06 -6.55
C LEU A 413 -11.52 3.76 -7.34
N ILE A 414 -11.67 2.61 -6.68
CA ILE A 414 -11.54 1.28 -7.30
C ILE A 414 -12.84 0.52 -7.10
N LYS A 415 -13.32 -0.13 -8.17
CA LYS A 415 -14.45 -1.03 -8.13
C LYS A 415 -14.00 -2.46 -8.35
N LEU A 416 -14.52 -3.35 -7.51
CA LEU A 416 -14.32 -4.79 -7.61
C LEU A 416 -15.61 -5.49 -8.06
N ASP A 417 -15.48 -6.56 -8.82
CA ASP A 417 -16.60 -7.49 -9.09
C ASP A 417 -16.79 -8.49 -7.93
N GLU A 418 -17.71 -9.45 -8.12
CA GLU A 418 -18.01 -10.48 -7.12
C GLU A 418 -16.85 -11.46 -6.86
N ASP A 419 -15.94 -11.60 -7.84
CA ASP A 419 -14.70 -12.39 -7.74
C ASP A 419 -13.53 -11.58 -7.18
N PHE A 420 -13.79 -10.34 -6.74
CA PHE A 420 -12.82 -9.37 -6.24
C PHE A 420 -11.74 -8.95 -7.26
N ARG A 421 -12.09 -8.95 -8.55
CA ARG A 421 -11.24 -8.44 -9.64
C ARG A 421 -11.44 -6.95 -9.82
N GLU A 422 -10.37 -6.22 -10.15
CA GLU A 422 -10.47 -4.79 -10.43
C GLU A 422 -11.19 -4.57 -11.76
N VAL A 423 -12.40 -3.99 -11.75
CA VAL A 423 -13.21 -3.77 -12.97
C VAL A 423 -13.31 -2.31 -13.39
N ALA A 424 -13.13 -1.35 -12.46
CA ALA A 424 -13.09 0.07 -12.80
C ALA A 424 -12.14 0.85 -11.88
N LYS A 425 -11.60 1.95 -12.43
CA LYS A 425 -10.86 2.97 -11.69
C LYS A 425 -11.43 4.33 -12.04
N TYR A 426 -11.74 5.12 -11.03
CA TYR A 426 -12.34 6.44 -11.19
C TYR A 426 -11.34 7.56 -10.87
N GLU A 427 -11.54 8.72 -11.47
CA GLU A 427 -10.81 9.94 -11.11
C GLU A 427 -11.41 10.60 -9.86
N LYS A 428 -12.75 10.57 -9.75
CA LYS A 428 -13.53 10.99 -8.58
C LYS A 428 -14.47 9.84 -8.19
N PRO A 429 -14.79 9.63 -6.89
CA PRO A 429 -15.66 8.52 -6.51
C PRO A 429 -17.04 8.64 -7.18
N PRO A 430 -17.63 7.52 -7.63
CA PRO A 430 -18.96 7.50 -8.25
C PRO A 430 -20.04 7.50 -7.15
N LEU A 431 -19.83 8.30 -6.11
CA LEU A 431 -20.70 8.43 -4.96
C LEU A 431 -20.69 9.88 -4.49
#